data_AF-A0A525CCV6-F1
#
_entry.id   AF-A0A525CCV6-F1
#
_cell.length_a   1.000
_cell.length_b   1.000
_cell.length_c   1.000
_cell.angle_alpha   90.00
_cell.angle_beta   90.00
_cell.angle_gamma   90.00
#
_symmetry.space_group_name_H-M   'P 1'
#
loop_
_entity.id
_entity.type
_entity.pdbx_description
1 polymer ?
#
loop_
_entity_poly.entity_id
_entity_poly.type
_entity_poly.pdbx_seq_one_letter_code
_entity_poly.pdbx_strand_id
1 'polypeptide(L)'
;MRKQIYGLASLFLAVLGFFILAACGGEELTREQAMQLQASALDSLLEKAESRPGGQDYEIGKVGGEWVTSINSDPKTFNTLVARDGDTRAVIDPLFEYLAEYDVDTRDFIPNIASFRIE
;
A
#
# COMPACT_ATOMS: atom_id res chain seq x y z
N MET A 1 -16.53 45.47 19.32
CA MET A 1 -15.56 44.77 18.45
C MET A 1 -15.52 43.26 18.68
N ARG A 2 -15.42 42.74 19.92
CA ARG A 2 -15.42 41.28 20.19
C ARG A 2 -16.61 40.49 19.60
N LYS A 3 -17.86 41.00 19.68
CA LYS A 3 -19.04 40.33 19.11
C LYS A 3 -18.99 40.16 17.58
N GLN A 4 -18.40 41.11 16.84
CA GLN A 4 -18.22 40.99 15.39
C GLN A 4 -17.15 39.95 15.02
N ILE A 5 -16.10 39.82 15.84
CA ILE A 5 -15.05 38.81 15.65
C ILE A 5 -15.59 37.39 15.85
N TYR A 6 -16.43 37.16 16.88
CA TYR A 6 -17.09 35.86 17.09
C TYR A 6 -18.12 35.53 16.00
N GLY A 7 -18.84 36.53 15.49
CA GLY A 7 -19.75 36.34 14.36
C GLY A 7 -19.03 35.97 13.06
N LEU A 8 -17.91 36.63 12.75
CA LEU A 8 -17.08 36.32 11.58
C LEU A 8 -16.41 34.94 11.70
N ALA A 9 -15.93 34.60 12.90
CA ALA A 9 -15.34 33.29 13.18
C ALA A 9 -16.37 32.15 13.06
N SER A 10 -17.61 32.37 13.55
CA SER A 10 -18.70 31.40 13.41
C SER A 10 -19.11 31.20 11.95
N LEU A 11 -19.13 32.28 11.14
CA LEU A 11 -19.42 32.19 9.71
C LEU A 11 -18.33 31.43 8.96
N PHE A 12 -17.06 31.70 9.30
CA PHE A 12 -15.92 31.00 8.69
C PHE A 12 -15.93 29.51 9.00
N LEU A 13 -16.24 29.14 10.26
CA LEU A 13 -16.35 27.74 10.66
C LEU A 13 -17.50 27.01 9.95
N ALA A 14 -18.63 27.69 9.75
CA ALA A 14 -19.78 27.14 9.04
C ALA A 14 -19.49 26.91 7.55
N VAL A 15 -18.81 27.87 6.90
CA VAL A 15 -18.39 27.74 5.49
C VAL A 15 -17.37 26.60 5.35
N LEU A 16 -16.38 26.52 6.25
CA LEU A 16 -15.39 25.45 6.26
C LEU A 16 -16.05 24.07 6.45
N GLY A 17 -17.01 23.96 7.38
CA GLY A 17 -17.78 22.74 7.59
C GLY A 17 -18.59 22.30 6.38
N PHE A 18 -19.17 23.24 5.63
CA PHE A 18 -19.90 22.94 4.39
C PHE A 18 -18.98 22.38 3.29
N PHE A 19 -17.78 22.94 3.12
CA PHE A 19 -16.81 22.43 2.15
C PHE A 19 -16.29 21.03 2.52
N ILE A 20 -16.11 20.73 3.81
CA ILE A 20 -15.70 19.40 4.27
C ILE A 20 -16.78 18.35 3.98
N LEU A 21 -18.06 18.70 4.19
CA LEU A 21 -19.17 17.79 3.92
C LEU A 21 -19.38 17.56 2.40
N ALA A 22 -19.16 18.58 1.57
CA ALA A 22 -19.25 18.44 0.12
C ALA A 22 -18.10 17.62 -0.49
N ALA A 23 -16.94 17.58 0.15
CA ALA A 23 -15.79 16.77 -0.29
C ALA A 23 -15.94 15.27 0.03
N CYS A 24 -16.95 14.87 0.81
CA CYS A 24 -17.20 13.49 1.22
C CYS A 24 -18.22 12.76 0.31
N GLY A 25 -18.46 13.28 -0.90
CA GLY A 25 -19.14 12.56 -1.97
C GLY A 25 -18.10 11.88 -2.85
N GLY A 26 -17.77 10.63 -2.54
CA GLY A 26 -16.91 9.83 -3.41
C GLY A 26 -17.55 9.70 -4.80
N GLU A 27 -16.75 9.87 -5.85
CA GLU A 27 -17.19 9.63 -7.22
C GLU A 27 -17.55 8.14 -7.34
N GLU A 28 -18.82 7.84 -7.61
CA GLU A 28 -19.24 6.46 -7.89
C GLU A 28 -18.66 6.05 -9.23
N LEU A 29 -17.56 5.31 -9.18
CA LEU A 29 -16.91 4.74 -10.36
C LEU A 29 -17.92 3.91 -11.15
N THR A 30 -18.12 4.26 -12.42
CA THR A 30 -18.86 3.38 -13.32
C THR A 30 -18.06 2.10 -13.50
N ARG A 31 -18.75 0.99 -13.82
CA ARG A 31 -18.10 -0.32 -14.02
C ARG A 31 -16.95 -0.25 -15.02
N GLU A 32 -17.08 0.59 -16.04
CA GLU A 32 -16.08 0.82 -17.08
C GLU A 32 -14.83 1.53 -16.52
N GLN A 33 -15.02 2.57 -15.71
CA GLN A 33 -13.92 3.27 -15.04
C GLN A 33 -13.20 2.37 -14.02
N ALA A 34 -13.95 1.53 -13.29
CA ALA A 34 -13.37 0.55 -12.37
C ALA A 34 -12.52 -0.50 -13.09
N MET A 35 -12.97 -0.98 -14.26
CA MET A 35 -12.18 -1.89 -15.10
C MET A 35 -10.94 -1.22 -15.67
N GLN A 36 -11.01 0.06 -16.04
CA GLN A 36 -9.86 0.83 -16.50
C GLN A 36 -8.83 1.03 -15.39
N LEU A 37 -9.27 1.35 -14.17
CA LEU A 37 -8.39 1.42 -13.00
C LEU A 37 -7.75 0.06 -12.70
N GLN A 38 -8.51 -1.02 -12.77
CA GLN A 38 -8.00 -2.37 -12.57
C GLN A 38 -6.95 -2.75 -13.63
N ALA A 39 -7.18 -2.41 -14.90
CA ALA A 39 -6.22 -2.63 -15.98
C ALA A 39 -4.94 -1.80 -15.77
N SER A 40 -5.07 -0.53 -15.38
CA SER A 40 -3.89 0.31 -15.09
C SER A 40 -3.10 -0.16 -13.87
N ALA A 41 -3.77 -0.72 -12.86
CA ALA A 41 -3.12 -1.34 -11.71
C ALA A 41 -2.38 -2.62 -12.12
N LEU A 42 -2.92 -3.38 -13.07
CA LEU A 42 -2.30 -4.57 -13.63
C LEU A 42 -0.94 -4.26 -14.27
N ASP A 43 -0.85 -3.17 -15.04
CA ASP A 43 0.39 -2.74 -15.68
C ASP A 43 1.47 -2.43 -14.62
N SER A 44 1.11 -1.71 -13.56
CA SER A 44 2.04 -1.44 -12.44
C SER A 44 2.46 -2.68 -11.65
N LEU A 45 1.61 -3.72 -11.60
CA LEU A 45 1.96 -5.00 -10.96
C LEU A 45 2.91 -5.82 -11.85
N LEU A 46 2.73 -5.75 -13.17
CA LEU A 46 3.61 -6.41 -14.13
C LEU A 46 4.99 -5.77 -14.18
N GLU A 47 5.09 -4.43 -14.10
CA GLU A 47 6.38 -3.72 -14.00
C GLU A 47 7.18 -4.14 -12.76
N LYS A 48 6.50 -4.42 -11.64
CA LYS A 48 7.16 -4.91 -10.41
C LYS A 48 7.67 -6.35 -10.52
N ALA A 49 7.22 -7.11 -11.51
CA ALA A 49 7.63 -8.50 -11.72
C ALA A 49 8.93 -8.64 -12.55
N GLU A 50 9.58 -7.53 -12.94
CA GLU A 50 10.79 -7.56 -13.80
C GLU A 50 12.13 -7.67 -13.06
N SER A 51 12.20 -7.52 -11.73
CA SER A 51 13.50 -7.49 -11.02
C SER A 51 13.89 -8.85 -10.43
N ARG A 52 14.97 -9.47 -10.94
CA ARG A 52 15.55 -10.73 -10.39
C ARG A 52 16.96 -10.50 -9.83
N PRO A 53 17.33 -11.22 -8.75
CA PRO A 53 18.71 -11.64 -8.53
C PRO A 53 19.47 -12.08 -9.80
N GLY A 54 20.58 -11.43 -10.14
CA GLY A 54 21.59 -12.02 -11.04
C GLY A 54 21.48 -11.73 -12.54
N GLY A 55 20.71 -10.72 -12.96
CA GLY A 55 20.86 -10.10 -14.29
C GLY A 55 20.34 -10.92 -15.49
N GLN A 56 19.31 -11.74 -15.28
CA GLN A 56 18.55 -12.37 -16.38
C GLN A 56 17.21 -11.66 -16.55
N ASP A 57 16.81 -11.40 -17.80
CA ASP A 57 15.49 -10.85 -18.14
C ASP A 57 14.38 -11.86 -17.76
N TYR A 58 13.30 -11.40 -17.12
CA TYR A 58 12.13 -12.25 -16.85
C TYR A 58 11.36 -12.58 -18.14
N GLU A 59 10.87 -13.80 -18.26
CA GLU A 59 9.62 -14.02 -19.00
C GLU A 59 8.48 -13.39 -18.19
N ILE A 60 7.65 -12.55 -18.82
CA ILE A 60 6.52 -11.87 -18.18
C ILE A 60 5.66 -12.92 -17.45
N GLY A 61 5.54 -12.78 -16.13
CA GLY A 61 4.70 -13.64 -15.32
C GLY A 61 3.25 -13.62 -15.79
N LYS A 62 2.54 -14.75 -15.66
CA LYS A 62 1.11 -14.79 -15.99
C LYS A 62 0.31 -14.23 -14.82
N VAL A 63 -0.54 -13.25 -15.10
CA VAL A 63 -1.50 -12.75 -14.10
C VAL A 63 -2.51 -13.86 -13.79
N GLY A 64 -2.67 -14.13 -12.50
CA GLY A 64 -3.52 -15.22 -12.01
C GLY A 64 -2.76 -16.53 -11.81
N GLY A 65 -3.17 -17.27 -10.78
CA GLY A 65 -2.54 -18.50 -10.33
C GLY A 65 -2.86 -18.75 -8.86
N GLU A 66 -2.62 -19.97 -8.39
CA GLU A 66 -2.74 -20.31 -6.98
C GLU A 66 -1.33 -20.57 -6.44
N TRP A 67 -0.93 -19.81 -5.42
CA TRP A 67 0.25 -20.12 -4.65
C TRP A 67 -0.16 -21.07 -3.52
N VAL A 68 0.25 -22.34 -3.60
CA VAL A 68 0.12 -23.30 -2.50
C VAL A 68 1.47 -23.45 -1.81
N THR A 69 1.51 -23.17 -0.50
CA THR A 69 2.70 -23.36 0.33
C THR A 69 2.36 -24.22 1.55
N SER A 70 3.39 -24.79 2.17
CA SER A 70 3.27 -25.55 3.41
C SER A 70 4.23 -24.95 4.44
N ILE A 71 3.71 -24.74 5.65
CA ILE A 71 4.47 -24.30 6.82
C ILE A 71 4.52 -25.43 7.84
N ASN A 72 5.56 -25.48 8.66
CA ASN A 72 5.76 -26.57 9.61
C ASN A 72 4.90 -26.44 10.87
N SER A 73 4.43 -25.24 11.17
CA SER A 73 3.61 -24.93 12.34
C SER A 73 2.63 -23.81 12.02
N ASP A 74 1.48 -23.81 12.70
CA ASP A 74 0.49 -22.75 12.58
C ASP A 74 1.06 -21.40 13.08
N PRO A 75 0.62 -20.27 12.48
CA PRO A 75 1.01 -18.95 12.94
C PRO A 75 0.53 -18.73 14.37
N LYS A 76 1.44 -18.31 15.25
CA LYS A 76 1.14 -18.13 16.69
C LYS A 76 0.37 -16.85 16.98
N THR A 77 0.42 -15.89 16.06
CA THR A 77 -0.18 -14.57 16.18
C THR A 77 -0.26 -13.92 14.80
N PHE A 78 -1.12 -12.91 14.64
CA PHE A 78 -1.13 -12.01 13.48
C PHE A 78 -0.66 -10.59 13.83
N ASN A 79 -0.20 -10.38 15.07
CA ASN A 79 0.35 -9.09 15.50
C ASN A 79 1.82 -9.00 15.10
N THR A 80 2.12 -8.10 14.16
CA THR A 80 3.47 -7.86 13.61
C THR A 80 4.51 -7.50 14.66
N LEU A 81 4.12 -6.90 15.79
CA LEU A 81 5.04 -6.50 16.86
C LEU A 81 5.63 -7.69 17.62
N VAL A 82 4.88 -8.79 17.70
CA VAL A 82 5.22 -9.99 18.49
C VAL A 82 5.50 -11.23 17.63
N ALA A 83 5.27 -11.17 16.32
CA ALA A 83 5.61 -12.22 15.36
C ALA A 83 7.13 -12.34 15.17
N ARG A 84 7.78 -13.23 15.92
CA ARG A 84 9.25 -13.40 15.90
C ARG A 84 9.73 -14.72 15.29
N ASP A 85 8.85 -15.71 15.13
CA ASP A 85 9.19 -16.99 14.52
C ASP A 85 8.94 -17.01 13.00
N GLY A 86 9.71 -17.83 12.29
CA GLY A 86 9.71 -17.90 10.83
C GLY A 86 8.38 -18.34 10.22
N ASP A 87 7.71 -19.35 10.80
CA ASP A 87 6.43 -19.86 10.27
C ASP A 87 5.32 -18.80 10.37
N THR A 88 5.27 -18.07 11.49
CA THR A 88 4.34 -16.94 11.65
C THR A 88 4.67 -15.81 10.66
N ARG A 89 5.96 -15.48 10.48
CA ARG A 89 6.38 -14.42 9.54
C ARG A 89 6.11 -14.80 8.08
N ALA A 90 6.23 -16.07 7.70
CA ALA A 90 5.90 -16.55 6.36
C ALA A 90 4.44 -16.27 5.95
N VAL A 91 3.52 -16.20 6.93
CA VAL A 91 2.10 -15.86 6.69
C VAL A 91 1.87 -14.35 6.80
N ILE A 92 2.53 -13.66 7.72
CA ILE A 92 2.33 -12.23 7.98
C ILE A 92 3.00 -11.34 6.96
N ASP A 93 4.25 -11.63 6.58
CA ASP A 93 5.06 -10.75 5.72
C ASP A 93 4.37 -10.43 4.38
N PRO A 94 3.65 -11.37 3.71
CA PRO A 94 2.88 -11.04 2.50
C PRO A 94 1.65 -10.17 2.73
N LEU A 95 1.19 -10.00 3.97
CA LEU A 95 -0.04 -9.26 4.32
C LEU A 95 0.24 -7.80 4.69
N PHE A 96 1.49 -7.44 4.97
CA PHE A 96 1.88 -6.11 5.42
C PHE A 96 3.11 -5.61 4.68
N GLU A 97 3.08 -4.34 4.30
CA GLU A 97 4.21 -3.68 3.65
C GLU A 97 5.13 -3.01 4.70
N TYR A 98 6.44 -3.03 4.41
CA TYR A 98 7.47 -2.38 5.23
C TYR A 98 7.82 -0.99 4.67
N LEU A 99 8.44 -0.14 5.49
CA LEU A 99 8.94 1.17 5.03
C LEU A 99 10.06 1.02 4.00
N ALA A 100 10.98 0.10 4.28
CA ALA A 100 12.10 -0.26 3.44
C ALA A 100 12.15 -1.79 3.37
N GLU A 101 12.59 -2.30 2.23
CA GLU A 101 12.81 -3.74 2.04
C GLU A 101 14.30 -4.04 2.01
N TYR A 102 14.65 -5.27 2.36
CA TYR A 102 16.01 -5.75 2.26
C TYR A 102 16.14 -6.61 1.01
N ASP A 103 16.91 -6.13 0.03
CA ASP A 103 17.26 -6.92 -1.13
C ASP A 103 18.38 -7.89 -0.73
N VAL A 104 18.06 -9.18 -0.76
CA VAL A 104 18.97 -10.26 -0.32
C VAL A 104 20.15 -10.45 -1.28
N ASP A 105 20.06 -9.98 -2.51
CA ASP A 105 21.05 -10.20 -3.57
C ASP A 105 22.08 -9.09 -3.58
N THR A 106 21.61 -7.84 -3.60
CA THR A 106 22.47 -6.66 -3.47
C THR A 106 22.93 -6.46 -2.04
N ARG A 107 22.22 -7.05 -1.07
CA ARG A 107 22.43 -6.92 0.38
C ARG A 107 22.21 -5.50 0.89
N ASP A 108 21.43 -4.72 0.16
CA ASP A 108 21.13 -3.32 0.45
C ASP A 108 19.66 -3.13 0.81
N PHE A 109 19.38 -2.05 1.56
CA PHE A 109 18.00 -1.63 1.81
C PHE A 109 17.48 -0.80 0.64
N ILE A 110 16.34 -1.22 0.09
CA ILE A 110 15.66 -0.52 -1.00
C ILE A 110 14.38 0.16 -0.50
N PRO A 111 13.98 1.30 -1.10
CA PRO A 111 12.75 1.98 -0.75
C PRO A 111 11.52 1.13 -1.10
N ASN A 112 10.55 1.07 -0.17
CA ASN A 112 9.20 0.55 -0.43
C ASN A 112 8.18 1.67 -0.14
N ILE A 113 7.45 1.62 1.00
CA ILE A 113 6.49 2.69 1.35
C ILE A 113 7.21 4.02 1.60
N ALA A 114 8.42 3.98 2.17
CA ALA A 114 9.23 5.16 2.39
C ALA A 114 10.19 5.39 1.23
N SER A 115 10.27 6.64 0.77
CA SER A 115 11.28 7.08 -0.19
C SER A 115 12.55 7.53 0.54
N PHE A 116 13.70 7.00 0.13
CA PHE A 116 15.01 7.42 0.61
C PHE A 116 16.10 7.12 -0.43
N ARG A 117 17.29 7.71 -0.23
CA ARG A 117 18.51 7.43 -0.99
C ARG A 117 19.62 7.11 0.01
N ILE A 118 20.36 6.04 -0.25
CA ILE A 118 21.58 5.71 0.50
C ILE A 118 22.72 6.52 -0.15
N GLU A 119 23.41 7.33 0.65
CA GLU A 119 24.62 8.09 0.27
C GLU A 119 25.89 7.40 0.76
#